data_AF-A0AAE0JQ44-F1
#
_entry.id   AF-A0AAE0JQ44-F1
#
_cell.length_a   1.000
_cell.length_b   1.000
_cell.length_c   1.000
_cell.angle_alpha   90.00
_cell.angle_beta   90.00
_cell.angle_gamma   90.00
#
_symmetry.space_group_name_H-M   'P 1'
#
loop_
_entity.id
_entity.type
_entity.pdbx_description
1 polymer ?
#
loop_
_entity_poly.entity_id
_entity_poly.type
_entity_poly.pdbx_seq_one_letter_code
_entity_poly.pdbx_strand_id
1 'polypeptide(L)'
;MVNVPKTRKTYCAGRSCGKHTLHKVTQYKAGKASAFAQGKRRYDRKQSGYGGQTKPVFHKKAKTTKKVVLRLECSVCKQKKQLPLKRCKHFELGGDKKTKGAALVF
;
A
#
# COMPACT_ATOMS: atom_id res chain seq x y z
N MET A 1 8.09 7.41 -14.45
CA MET A 1 7.31 7.97 -13.33
C MET A 1 5.86 7.50 -13.47
N VAL A 2 5.24 7.02 -12.40
CA VAL A 2 3.82 6.59 -12.41
C VAL A 2 3.01 7.57 -11.57
N ASN A 3 2.07 8.26 -12.19
CA ASN A 3 1.17 9.22 -11.55
C ASN A 3 -0.23 8.64 -11.45
N VAL A 4 -0.85 8.72 -10.27
CA VAL A 4 -2.24 8.29 -10.03
C VAL A 4 -3.03 9.46 -9.44
N PRO A 5 -4.26 9.73 -9.91
CA PRO A 5 -5.07 10.82 -9.34
C PRO A 5 -5.48 10.54 -7.89
N LYS A 6 -5.64 11.61 -7.09
CA LYS A 6 -6.13 11.55 -5.70
C LYS A 6 -7.60 11.12 -5.59
N THR A 7 -8.34 11.16 -6.69
CA THR A 7 -9.74 10.74 -6.77
C THR A 7 -9.94 9.76 -7.94
N ARG A 8 -10.79 8.76 -7.74
CA ARG A 8 -11.12 7.78 -8.79
C ARG A 8 -12.57 7.31 -8.63
N LYS A 9 -13.34 7.29 -9.73
CA LYS A 9 -14.66 6.64 -9.75
C LYS A 9 -14.46 5.14 -9.99
N THR A 10 -14.96 4.32 -9.07
CA THR A 10 -14.86 2.85 -9.16
C THR A 10 -16.02 2.20 -8.41
N TYR A 11 -16.28 0.93 -8.69
CA TYR A 11 -17.29 0.15 -7.98
C TYR A 11 -17.02 0.08 -6.47
N CYS A 12 -18.02 0.42 -5.67
CA CYS A 12 -18.02 0.27 -4.22
C CYS A 12 -18.87 -0.95 -3.83
N ALA A 13 -18.23 -1.94 -3.20
CA ALA A 13 -18.89 -3.14 -2.67
C ALA A 13 -19.51 -2.92 -1.26
N GLY A 14 -19.65 -1.67 -0.82
CA GLY A 14 -20.35 -1.36 0.42
C GLY A 14 -21.82 -1.74 0.30
N ARG A 15 -22.37 -2.36 1.34
CA ARG A 15 -23.75 -2.87 1.37
C ARG A 15 -24.79 -1.81 0.98
N SER A 16 -24.55 -0.55 1.35
CA SER A 16 -25.43 0.59 1.04
C SER A 16 -25.14 1.27 -0.31
N CYS A 17 -24.04 0.92 -0.99
CA CYS A 17 -23.65 1.56 -2.25
C CYS A 17 -24.02 0.70 -3.46
N GLY A 18 -23.44 -0.51 -3.56
CA GLY A 18 -23.64 -1.42 -4.71
C GLY A 18 -23.40 -0.81 -6.09
N LYS A 19 -22.66 0.31 -6.18
CA LYS A 19 -22.56 1.13 -7.40
C LYS A 19 -21.22 1.85 -7.53
N HIS A 20 -20.98 2.48 -8.67
CA HIS A 20 -19.78 3.28 -8.92
C HIS A 20 -19.84 4.63 -8.20
N THR A 21 -18.98 4.79 -7.20
CA THR A 21 -18.88 6.03 -6.41
C THR A 21 -17.48 6.65 -6.53
N LEU A 22 -17.37 7.91 -6.12
CA LEU A 22 -16.08 8.59 -6.03
C LEU A 22 -15.30 8.04 -4.83
N HIS A 23 -14.05 7.66 -5.05
CA HIS A 23 -13.15 7.20 -4.00
C HIS A 23 -11.99 8.17 -3.83
N LYS A 24 -11.66 8.46 -2.58
CA LYS A 24 -10.39 9.12 -2.21
C LYS A 24 -9.28 8.07 -2.26
N VAL A 25 -8.25 8.35 -3.04
CA VAL A 25 -7.10 7.47 -3.24
C VAL A 25 -5.99 7.90 -2.30
N THR A 26 -5.43 6.97 -1.55
CA THR A 26 -4.27 7.18 -0.69
C THR A 26 -3.27 6.04 -0.86
N GLN A 27 -2.00 6.28 -0.56
CA GLN A 27 -1.01 5.20 -0.53
C GLN A 27 -1.13 4.41 0.76
N TYR A 28 -1.15 3.07 0.66
CA TYR A 28 -1.08 2.21 1.82
C TYR A 28 0.25 2.36 2.56
N LYS A 29 0.18 2.42 3.90
CA LYS A 29 1.33 2.33 4.80
C LYS A 29 1.14 1.14 5.73
N ALA A 30 2.22 0.40 5.97
CA ALA A 30 2.21 -0.65 6.98
C ALA A 30 2.01 -0.02 8.37
N GLY A 31 1.13 -0.61 9.18
CA GLY A 31 0.93 -0.20 10.56
C GLY A 31 2.06 -0.71 11.47
N LYS A 32 2.09 -0.21 12.70
CA LYS A 32 2.99 -0.70 13.76
C LYS A 32 2.71 -2.18 14.04
N ALA A 33 3.77 -2.98 14.17
CA ALA A 33 3.63 -4.40 14.52
C ALA A 33 3.11 -4.55 15.95
N SER A 34 2.09 -5.41 16.14
CA SER A 34 1.53 -5.72 17.47
C SER A 34 2.40 -6.73 18.22
N ALA A 35 2.67 -6.48 19.49
CA ALA A 35 3.43 -7.39 20.37
C ALA A 35 2.62 -8.62 20.78
N PHE A 36 1.28 -8.49 20.87
CA PHE A 36 0.40 -9.53 21.41
C PHE A 36 -0.07 -10.55 20.37
N ALA A 37 0.31 -10.36 19.10
CA ALA A 37 0.04 -11.33 18.04
C ALA A 37 0.63 -12.70 18.43
N GLN A 38 -0.13 -13.77 18.20
CA GLN A 38 0.27 -15.13 18.61
C GLN A 38 1.67 -15.52 18.13
N GLY A 39 2.03 -15.14 16.90
CA GLY A 39 3.34 -15.42 16.33
C GLY A 39 4.49 -14.70 17.06
N LYS A 40 4.27 -13.45 17.49
CA LYS A 40 5.25 -12.66 18.23
C LYS A 40 5.43 -13.22 19.65
N ARG A 41 4.34 -13.50 20.36
CA ARG A 41 4.37 -14.17 21.68
C ARG A 41 5.13 -15.50 21.64
N ARG A 42 4.88 -16.32 20.61
CA ARG A 42 5.58 -17.60 20.41
C ARG A 42 7.06 -17.40 20.11
N TYR A 43 7.41 -16.44 19.26
CA TYR A 43 8.80 -16.13 18.92
C TYR A 43 9.58 -15.67 20.14
N ASP A 44 9.02 -14.75 20.93
CA ASP A 44 9.68 -14.21 22.12
C ASP A 44 9.88 -15.29 23.19
N ARG A 45 8.89 -16.16 23.40
CA ARG A 45 9.03 -17.33 24.28
C ARG A 45 10.05 -18.34 23.77
N LYS A 46 10.21 -18.49 22.46
CA LYS A 46 11.25 -19.38 21.90
C LYS A 46 12.64 -18.77 22.04
N GLN A 47 12.72 -17.44 21.96
CA GLN A 47 13.97 -16.69 21.97
C GLN A 47 14.52 -16.44 23.38
N SER A 48 13.71 -16.63 24.43
CA SER A 48 14.14 -16.50 25.83
C SER A 48 15.10 -17.62 26.26
N GLY A 49 16.04 -17.28 27.13
CA GLY A 49 17.05 -18.23 27.64
C GLY A 49 18.32 -18.26 26.78
N TYR A 50 19.09 -19.33 26.91
CA TYR A 50 20.34 -19.54 26.17
C TYR A 50 20.11 -20.28 24.84
N GLY A 51 21.08 -20.23 23.91
CA GLY A 51 21.02 -20.92 22.62
C GLY A 51 20.96 -20.00 21.39
N GLY A 52 21.02 -18.68 21.58
CA GLY A 52 21.17 -17.71 20.49
C GLY A 52 19.92 -17.51 19.64
N GLN A 53 20.10 -17.21 18.35
CA GLN A 53 19.01 -16.87 17.43
C GLN A 53 18.23 -18.12 16.97
N THR A 54 16.93 -18.19 17.29
CA THR A 54 16.13 -19.43 17.13
C THR A 54 15.33 -19.53 15.82
N LYS A 55 15.31 -18.47 15.00
CA LYS A 55 14.66 -18.45 13.67
C LYS A 55 15.59 -17.85 12.61
N PRO A 56 15.51 -18.34 11.35
CA PRO A 56 16.35 -17.82 10.27
C PRO A 56 16.15 -16.33 10.02
N VAL A 57 17.26 -15.62 9.78
CA VAL A 57 17.28 -14.23 9.32
C VAL A 57 17.56 -14.22 7.82
N PHE A 58 16.77 -13.47 7.05
CA PHE A 58 16.90 -13.43 5.61
C PHE A 58 17.91 -12.35 5.15
N HIS A 59 18.95 -12.75 4.41
CA HIS A 59 20.02 -11.85 3.94
C HIS A 59 20.01 -11.56 2.43
N LYS A 60 19.45 -12.46 1.61
CA LYS A 60 19.61 -12.42 0.13
C LYS A 60 18.52 -11.58 -0.58
N LYS A 61 18.37 -10.30 -0.23
CA LYS A 61 17.31 -9.44 -0.81
C LYS A 61 17.66 -9.00 -2.23
N ALA A 62 16.97 -9.58 -3.22
CA ALA A 62 17.16 -9.23 -4.64
C ALA A 62 16.24 -8.11 -5.17
N LYS A 63 15.07 -7.87 -4.55
CA LYS A 63 14.09 -6.91 -5.11
C LYS A 63 14.44 -5.47 -4.72
N THR A 64 14.57 -4.61 -5.73
CA THR A 64 14.86 -3.16 -5.60
C THR A 64 13.61 -2.30 -5.38
N THR A 65 12.42 -2.81 -5.74
CA THR A 65 11.14 -2.09 -5.61
C THR A 65 10.12 -2.89 -4.79
N LYS A 66 8.98 -2.26 -4.48
CA LYS A 66 7.81 -2.90 -3.87
C LYS A 66 6.58 -2.70 -4.78
N LYS A 67 5.54 -3.52 -4.62
CA LYS A 67 4.24 -3.22 -5.24
C LYS A 67 3.56 -2.12 -4.42
N VAL A 68 3.22 -1.01 -5.05
CA VAL A 68 2.46 0.05 -4.40
C VAL A 68 1.02 -0.41 -4.28
N VAL A 69 0.44 -0.30 -3.09
CA VAL A 69 -0.98 -0.59 -2.86
C VAL A 69 -1.70 0.71 -2.60
N LEU A 70 -2.78 0.94 -3.33
CA LEU A 70 -3.67 2.07 -3.13
C LEU A 70 -4.78 1.68 -2.15
N ARG A 71 -5.08 2.56 -1.21
CA ARG A 71 -6.26 2.49 -0.35
C ARG A 71 -7.31 3.44 -0.92
N LEU A 72 -8.40 2.86 -1.39
CA LEU A 72 -9.54 3.55 -1.98
C LEU A 72 -10.63 3.67 -0.92
N GLU A 73 -10.95 4.87 -0.48
CA GLU A 73 -12.02 5.14 0.49
C GLU A 73 -13.24 5.74 -0.22
N CYS A 74 -14.38 5.06 -0.14
CA CYS A 74 -15.63 5.54 -0.70
C CYS A 74 -16.07 6.84 -0.02
N SER A 75 -16.42 7.87 -0.79
CA SER A 75 -16.88 9.15 -0.23
C SER A 75 -18.19 9.02 0.55
N VAL A 76 -19.07 8.10 0.12
CA VAL A 76 -20.43 7.90 0.63
C VAL A 76 -20.43 6.99 1.87
N CYS A 77 -20.08 5.71 1.73
CA CYS A 77 -20.18 4.73 2.82
C CYS A 77 -18.88 4.51 3.62
N LYS A 78 -17.80 5.25 3.31
CA LYS A 78 -16.46 5.15 3.95
C LYS A 78 -15.79 3.78 3.90
N GLN A 79 -16.36 2.83 3.14
CA GLN A 79 -15.77 1.52 2.90
C GLN A 79 -14.42 1.69 2.20
N LYS A 80 -13.44 0.90 2.65
CA LYS A 80 -12.08 0.94 2.13
C LYS A 80 -11.78 -0.32 1.31
N LYS A 81 -11.21 -0.13 0.13
CA LYS A 81 -10.74 -1.21 -0.75
C LYS A 81 -9.25 -1.05 -1.03
N GLN A 82 -8.52 -2.16 -1.09
CA GLN A 82 -7.11 -2.18 -1.47
C GLN A 82 -6.98 -2.53 -2.96
N LEU A 83 -6.11 -1.82 -3.67
CA LEU A 83 -5.79 -2.08 -5.07
C LEU A 83 -4.26 -2.12 -5.27
N PRO A 84 -3.66 -3.29 -5.51
CA PRO A 84 -2.23 -3.38 -5.81
C PRO A 84 -1.93 -2.94 -7.25
N LEU A 85 -0.84 -2.20 -7.43
CA LEU A 85 -0.29 -1.85 -8.74
C LEU A 85 0.86 -2.78 -9.14
N LYS A 86 1.30 -2.67 -10.41
CA LYS A 86 2.59 -3.22 -10.86
C LYS A 86 3.75 -2.51 -10.14
N ARG A 87 4.94 -3.12 -10.17
CA ARG A 87 6.14 -2.55 -9.54
C ARG A 87 6.60 -1.31 -10.32
N CYS A 88 6.96 -0.25 -9.61
CA CYS A 88 7.52 0.98 -10.17
C CYS A 88 8.62 1.51 -9.25
N LYS A 89 9.59 2.25 -9.83
CA LYS A 89 10.66 2.92 -9.07
C LYS A 89 10.19 4.26 -8.49
N HIS A 90 9.52 5.07 -9.30
CA HIS A 90 8.98 6.38 -8.92
C HIS A 90 7.46 6.36 -9.02
N PHE A 91 6.79 6.65 -7.91
CA PHE A 91 5.34 6.73 -7.76
C PHE A 91 4.96 8.07 -7.14
N GLU A 92 3.99 8.74 -7.73
CA GLU A 92 3.43 9.99 -7.23
C GLU A 92 1.90 9.94 -7.24
N LEU A 93 1.29 10.68 -6.32
CA LEU A 93 -0.15 10.72 -6.16
C LEU A 93 -0.65 12.16 -6.32
N GLY A 94 -1.34 12.41 -7.44
CA GLY A 94 -1.86 13.72 -7.80
C GLY A 94 -0.79 14.69 -8.30
N GLY A 95 0.21 14.18 -9.03
CA GLY A 95 1.13 15.04 -9.78
C GLY A 95 0.44 15.65 -11.01
N ASP A 96 1.15 16.55 -11.69
CA ASP A 96 0.62 17.24 -12.85
C ASP A 96 0.37 16.31 -14.04
N LYS A 97 -0.67 16.62 -14.80
CA LYS A 97 -0.93 15.93 -16.06
C LYS A 97 0.05 16.45 -17.10
N LYS A 98 0.62 15.54 -17.88
CA LYS A 98 1.48 15.92 -19.00
C LYS A 98 0.69 16.76 -20.00
N THR A 99 1.22 17.94 -20.34
CA THR A 99 0.71 18.80 -21.41
C THR A 99 1.10 18.21 -22.77
N LYS A 100 0.21 18.32 -23.76
CA LYS A 100 0.50 17.89 -25.14
C LYS A 100 1.23 19.02 -25.88
N GLY A 101 2.34 18.71 -26.54
CA GLY A 101 3.03 19.65 -27.44
C GLY A 101 3.79 20.80 -26.76
N ALA A 102 4.03 20.73 -25.45
CA ALA A 102 4.85 21.73 -24.78
C ALA A 102 6.32 21.60 -25.20
N ALA A 103 6.95 22.73 -25.52
CA ALA A 103 8.39 22.80 -25.75
C ALA A 103 9.13 22.39 -24.47
N LEU A 104 10.23 21.65 -24.62
CA LEU A 104 11.12 21.35 -23.52
C LEU A 104 11.75 22.67 -23.07
N VAL A 105 11.63 22.99 -21.79
CA VAL A 105 12.36 24.10 -21.17
C VAL A 105 13.76 23.58 -20.90
N PHE A 106 14.76 24.22 -21.50
CA PHE A 106 16.18 23.94 -21.30
C PHE A 106 16.73 24.72 -20.11
#